data_AF-A0A0C2Z5N7-F1
#
_entry.id   AF-A0A0C2Z5N7-F1
#
_cell.length_a   1.000
_cell.length_b   1.000
_cell.length_c   1.000
_cell.angle_alpha   90.00
_cell.angle_beta   90.00
_cell.angle_gamma   90.00
#
_symmetry.space_group_name_H-M   'P 1'
#
loop_
_entity.id
_entity.type
_entity.pdbx_description
1 polymer ?
#
loop_
_entity_poly.entity_id
_entity_poly.type
_entity_poly.pdbx_seq_one_letter_code
_entity_poly.pdbx_strand_id
1 'polypeptide(L)'
;MSDNNSTSNREKDSRPIYHGPFSGTETRPDTAASAASLSDPFASPPSSRAPSIRQMPPSPNSSKLSFPGPFADNNTTTINARRSILSQSGFASPAFSSAVSNSSRLSTVALPNANSTGVAPKPKVPRMRSHMLSEGATVEKPWTSKKNPRATFSYWIVYVIILCGLAGGAVQCYMTWKHVALDNQPLCLVLDENFDNEATVFGENGTFFREVNMDGFGNGEFEMTTASQNNSFVKDGKLYIVPTLTSDNIGMDAVLNGAIYNITDCTFNITRPDNGYITQNGERVFDWASYYRSCSAVSNATAGTVINPVQSARLTTQNSASIRYGRVEIKAKMPNGDWMWPAIWMLPKDSVYGAWPLSGEIDIVESRGNGLRYTAHGSNFVQGALNWGPAPNLNGVSKSYSWWTDKRKSFASGFHTYALEWTPDFLRIYVDTRLHTLLDMRFNRPFFDRGDFPDTIFNGSSVVPLTNPWINGTNATPFDQEFYLILNVAVGSTSGWFPEGQGDKPWLDRAQNPPRDFTKAIAQWYPTWPSDVEDRAMIFDYVKMWKHC
;
A
#
# COMPACT_ATOMS: atom_id res chain seq x y z
N MET A 1 6.35 72.59 6.54
CA MET A 1 6.36 72.01 7.90
C MET A 1 7.15 70.71 7.80
N SER A 2 8.47 70.82 7.69
CA SER A 2 9.47 70.85 8.79
C SER A 2 9.98 69.42 8.99
N ASP A 3 11.02 69.02 8.23
CA ASP A 3 12.46 69.01 8.59
C ASP A 3 12.83 67.55 8.99
N ASN A 4 13.92 66.89 8.58
CA ASN A 4 15.16 67.32 7.93
C ASN A 4 15.89 66.12 7.26
N ASN A 5 16.61 66.46 6.19
CA ASN A 5 17.76 65.81 5.52
C ASN A 5 18.73 64.99 6.43
N SER A 6 19.55 64.04 5.97
CA SER A 6 20.35 63.95 4.74
C SER A 6 20.92 62.54 4.49
N THR A 7 21.18 62.24 3.22
CA THR A 7 21.99 61.14 2.66
C THR A 7 23.39 61.64 2.28
N SER A 8 24.42 60.79 2.32
CA SER A 8 25.56 60.78 1.35
C SER A 8 26.62 59.69 1.64
N ASN A 9 26.97 58.96 0.58
CA ASN A 9 28.04 57.97 0.41
C ASN A 9 29.49 58.53 0.49
N ARG A 10 30.49 57.69 0.77
CA ARG A 10 31.61 57.34 -0.15
C ARG A 10 32.71 56.43 0.45
N GLU A 11 33.17 55.50 -0.39
CA GLU A 11 34.40 54.68 -0.30
C GLU A 11 35.70 55.51 -0.24
N LYS A 12 36.78 54.94 0.34
CA LYS A 12 38.02 54.56 -0.40
C LYS A 12 39.19 54.03 0.46
N ASP A 13 39.79 52.95 -0.05
CA ASP A 13 41.22 52.65 -0.26
C ASP A 13 42.27 52.49 0.87
N SER A 14 42.99 51.35 0.74
CA SER A 14 44.47 51.21 0.60
C SER A 14 45.37 50.69 1.75
N ARG A 15 46.31 49.81 1.34
CA ARG A 15 47.38 49.03 2.05
C ARG A 15 48.57 49.92 2.50
N PRO A 16 49.59 49.41 3.24
CA PRO A 16 50.78 48.70 2.66
C PRO A 16 51.33 47.53 3.55
N ILE A 17 52.00 46.41 3.14
CA ILE A 17 53.25 46.00 2.41
C ILE A 17 54.59 45.96 3.25
N TYR A 18 55.31 44.81 3.14
CA TYR A 18 56.78 44.46 3.29
C TYR A 18 57.28 44.01 4.68
N HIS A 19 58.12 42.97 4.90
CA HIS A 19 59.33 42.44 4.22
C HIS A 19 59.57 40.90 4.42
N GLY A 20 60.32 40.25 3.50
CA GLY A 20 60.95 38.90 3.63
C GLY A 20 62.26 38.91 4.45
N PRO A 21 63.26 37.96 4.32
CA PRO A 21 63.54 37.04 3.18
C PRO A 21 64.33 35.69 3.44
N PHE A 22 64.66 34.97 2.32
CA PHE A 22 65.80 34.04 1.99
C PHE A 22 65.91 32.58 2.58
N SER A 23 65.83 31.51 1.74
CA SER A 23 66.89 30.64 1.10
C SER A 23 67.48 29.53 2.01
N GLY A 24 67.74 28.26 1.65
CA GLY A 24 67.68 27.47 0.41
C GLY A 24 68.16 26.01 0.67
N THR A 25 67.68 25.06 -0.14
CA THR A 25 68.19 23.71 -0.54
C THR A 25 69.06 22.84 0.40
N GLU A 26 68.64 21.60 0.70
CA GLU A 26 69.20 20.33 0.14
C GLU A 26 68.55 19.03 0.68
N THR A 27 68.50 18.00 -0.17
CA THR A 27 68.28 16.54 0.06
C THR A 27 66.86 15.93 0.21
N ARG A 28 66.60 14.94 -0.67
CA ARG A 28 65.50 13.93 -0.76
C ARG A 28 65.84 12.72 0.14
N PRO A 29 65.00 11.69 0.38
CA PRO A 29 63.56 11.46 0.12
C PRO A 29 62.78 11.17 1.44
N ASP A 30 61.47 11.38 1.51
CA ASP A 30 60.46 10.32 1.32
C ASP A 30 59.08 10.95 1.58
N THR A 31 58.02 10.27 1.09
CA THR A 31 56.59 10.56 1.23
C THR A 31 55.97 11.49 0.18
N ALA A 32 55.37 10.85 -0.83
CA ALA A 32 54.31 11.45 -1.63
C ALA A 32 53.02 11.47 -0.79
N ALA A 33 52.63 12.66 -0.35
CA ALA A 33 51.25 12.96 0.03
C ALA A 33 50.68 13.85 -1.07
N SER A 34 49.59 13.42 -1.68
CA SER A 34 48.82 14.22 -2.65
C SER A 34 47.36 13.79 -2.61
N ALA A 35 46.49 14.80 -2.67
CA ALA A 35 45.03 14.77 -2.83
C ALA A 35 44.21 14.56 -1.54
N ALA A 36 43.81 15.68 -0.93
CA ALA A 36 42.66 15.75 -0.04
C ALA A 36 41.39 15.44 -0.86
N SER A 37 40.76 14.32 -0.52
CA SER A 37 39.56 13.79 -1.17
C SER A 37 38.31 14.53 -0.71
N LEU A 38 37.41 14.78 -1.68
CA LEU A 38 35.99 15.00 -1.49
C LEU A 38 35.43 14.01 -0.45
N SER A 39 34.77 14.53 0.58
CA SER A 39 34.13 13.74 1.63
C SER A 39 32.90 13.03 1.08
N ASP A 40 32.90 11.70 1.20
CA ASP A 40 31.79 10.82 0.89
C ASP A 40 30.63 11.01 1.90
N PRO A 41 29.42 11.42 1.47
CA PRO A 41 28.26 11.55 2.34
C PRO A 41 27.67 10.22 2.80
N PHE A 42 28.18 9.07 2.34
CA PHE A 42 27.83 7.73 2.81
C PHE A 42 28.81 7.16 3.86
N ALA A 43 29.79 7.95 4.28
CA ALA A 43 30.67 7.56 5.39
C ALA A 43 29.91 7.69 6.72
N SER A 44 29.68 6.56 7.40
CA SER A 44 29.12 6.52 8.75
C SER A 44 29.94 7.41 9.71
N PRO A 45 29.34 8.44 10.34
CA PRO A 45 30.03 9.20 11.38
C PRO A 45 30.22 8.33 12.63
N PRO A 46 31.27 8.58 13.45
CA PRO A 46 31.42 7.89 14.73
C PRO A 46 30.24 8.26 15.64
N SER A 47 29.45 7.23 15.97
CA SER A 47 28.29 7.24 16.85
C SER A 47 28.45 8.17 18.06
N SER A 48 27.54 9.14 18.19
CA SER A 48 27.28 9.82 19.46
C SER A 48 26.50 8.88 20.38
N ARG A 49 27.23 8.27 21.33
CA ARG A 49 26.76 7.50 22.49
C ARG A 49 26.05 6.17 22.16
N ALA A 50 26.77 5.07 22.39
CA ALA A 50 26.23 3.71 22.29
C ALA A 50 25.08 3.47 23.30
N PRO A 51 24.00 2.75 22.92
CA PRO A 51 22.98 2.28 23.85
C PRO A 51 23.57 1.28 24.86
N SER A 52 23.01 1.28 26.07
CA SER A 52 23.42 0.42 27.19
C SER A 52 23.09 -1.05 26.91
N ILE A 53 24.04 -1.79 26.32
CA ILE A 53 23.97 -3.25 26.20
C ILE A 53 24.43 -3.87 27.53
N ARG A 54 23.51 -4.55 28.24
CA ARG A 54 23.88 -5.41 29.39
C ARG A 54 23.84 -6.87 28.94
N GLN A 55 25.01 -7.48 28.77
CA GLN A 55 25.13 -8.92 28.59
C GLN A 55 25.05 -9.61 29.96
N MET A 56 24.26 -10.69 30.06
CA MET A 56 24.22 -11.51 31.28
C MET A 56 25.38 -12.53 31.29
N PRO A 57 26.03 -12.79 32.44
CA PRO A 57 27.00 -13.86 32.57
C PRO A 57 26.31 -15.24 32.58
N PRO A 58 26.96 -16.29 32.06
CA PRO A 58 26.37 -17.63 32.01
C PRO A 58 26.37 -18.30 33.39
N SER A 59 25.25 -18.93 33.75
CA SER A 59 25.15 -19.83 34.92
C SER A 59 24.98 -21.29 34.45
N PRO A 60 25.62 -22.29 35.11
CA PRO A 60 25.70 -23.66 34.64
C PRO A 60 24.62 -24.59 35.23
N ASN A 61 24.54 -25.79 34.62
CA ASN A 61 23.83 -27.02 35.01
C ASN A 61 22.39 -27.15 34.50
N SER A 62 22.11 -27.94 33.46
CA SER A 62 22.16 -29.41 33.31
C SER A 62 20.99 -30.15 33.96
N SER A 63 20.14 -30.76 33.12
CA SER A 63 19.65 -32.11 33.36
C SER A 63 19.28 -32.77 32.03
N LYS A 64 19.93 -33.92 31.81
CA LYS A 64 19.63 -34.91 30.77
C LYS A 64 18.37 -35.66 31.18
N LEU A 65 17.47 -35.91 30.24
CA LEU A 65 16.55 -37.05 30.28
C LEU A 65 16.21 -37.44 28.83
N SER A 66 16.32 -38.74 28.57
CA SER A 66 16.40 -39.35 27.25
C SER A 66 15.39 -40.50 27.14
N PHE A 67 14.54 -40.42 26.09
CA PHE A 67 13.86 -41.48 25.28
C PHE A 67 12.97 -42.55 25.98
N PRO A 68 12.01 -43.24 25.30
CA PRO A 68 11.93 -43.57 23.86
C PRO A 68 10.53 -43.52 23.18
N GLY A 69 10.49 -43.63 21.84
CA GLY A 69 9.31 -44.13 21.07
C GLY A 69 9.45 -45.63 20.76
N PRO A 70 8.76 -46.25 19.78
CA PRO A 70 7.53 -45.91 19.07
C PRO A 70 6.45 -47.03 19.15
N PHE A 71 5.19 -46.77 18.79
CA PHE A 71 4.24 -47.82 18.39
C PHE A 71 3.32 -47.32 17.27
N ALA A 72 3.19 -48.15 16.25
CA ALA A 72 2.24 -48.05 15.15
C ALA A 72 0.85 -48.52 15.59
N ASP A 73 -0.21 -47.97 14.98
CA ASP A 73 -1.23 -48.82 14.36
C ASP A 73 -2.21 -48.06 13.44
N ASN A 74 -2.63 -48.80 12.41
CA ASN A 74 -3.56 -48.44 11.35
C ASN A 74 -4.99 -48.20 11.86
N ASN A 75 -5.71 -47.25 11.23
CA ASN A 75 -7.00 -47.58 10.65
C ASN A 75 -7.50 -46.54 9.62
N THR A 76 -7.66 -47.02 8.40
CA THR A 76 -8.44 -46.42 7.30
C THR A 76 -9.91 -46.24 7.66
N THR A 77 -10.46 -45.06 7.42
CA THR A 77 -11.84 -44.91 6.90
C THR A 77 -11.94 -43.63 6.05
N THR A 78 -12.21 -43.84 4.77
CA THR A 78 -12.57 -42.83 3.77
C THR A 78 -14.03 -42.39 3.95
N ILE A 79 -14.28 -41.08 4.11
CA ILE A 79 -15.60 -40.49 3.82
C ILE A 79 -15.43 -39.16 3.06
N ASN A 80 -16.15 -39.10 1.95
CA ASN A 80 -16.17 -38.07 0.92
C ASN A 80 -16.64 -36.70 1.44
N ALA A 81 -15.85 -35.66 1.19
CA ALA A 81 -16.28 -34.27 1.30
C ALA A 81 -16.97 -33.81 -0.01
N ARG A 82 -18.29 -33.57 0.06
CA ARG A 82 -18.99 -32.74 -0.93
C ARG A 82 -18.91 -31.28 -0.50
N ARG A 83 -18.15 -30.48 -1.23
CA ARG A 83 -18.18 -29.00 -1.17
C ARG A 83 -19.26 -28.50 -2.12
N SER A 84 -20.24 -27.76 -1.58
CA SER A 84 -21.13 -26.89 -2.35
C SER A 84 -20.50 -25.50 -2.44
N ILE A 85 -20.11 -25.09 -3.65
CA ILE A 85 -19.74 -23.71 -3.97
C ILE A 85 -20.83 -23.17 -4.91
N LEU A 86 -21.59 -22.21 -4.40
CA LEU A 86 -22.44 -21.32 -5.18
C LEU A 86 -21.75 -19.97 -5.19
N SER A 87 -21.23 -19.57 -6.35
CA SER A 87 -20.94 -18.16 -6.62
C SER A 87 -21.19 -17.90 -8.10
N GLN A 88 -22.37 -17.34 -8.38
CA GLN A 88 -22.68 -16.68 -9.63
C GLN A 88 -21.96 -15.33 -9.67
N SER A 89 -21.15 -15.09 -10.70
CA SER A 89 -21.10 -13.81 -11.39
C SER A 89 -20.56 -14.05 -12.80
N GLY A 90 -21.41 -13.77 -13.79
CA GLY A 90 -21.09 -13.96 -15.19
C GLY A 90 -20.63 -12.66 -15.81
N PHE A 91 -19.55 -12.71 -16.58
CA PHE A 91 -19.31 -11.91 -17.79
C PHE A 91 -18.23 -12.64 -18.60
N ALA A 92 -18.62 -13.28 -19.70
CA ALA A 92 -17.70 -13.84 -20.68
C ALA A 92 -17.90 -13.13 -22.03
N SER A 93 -16.82 -12.57 -22.58
CA SER A 93 -16.76 -12.08 -23.97
C SER A 93 -16.56 -13.27 -24.93
N PRO A 94 -17.01 -13.19 -26.19
CA PRO A 94 -17.15 -14.37 -27.04
C PRO A 94 -15.82 -14.81 -27.67
N ALA A 95 -15.58 -16.12 -27.66
CA ALA A 95 -14.50 -16.76 -28.39
C ALA A 95 -14.86 -16.92 -29.87
N PHE A 96 -13.92 -16.55 -30.74
CA PHE A 96 -13.95 -16.79 -32.18
C PHE A 96 -13.96 -18.29 -32.49
N SER A 97 -14.92 -18.74 -33.32
CA SER A 97 -14.89 -20.08 -33.94
C SER A 97 -14.33 -19.99 -35.36
N SER A 98 -13.14 -20.57 -35.57
CA SER A 98 -12.61 -20.88 -36.89
C SER A 98 -12.96 -22.32 -37.25
N ALA A 99 -13.87 -22.50 -38.20
CA ALA A 99 -14.20 -23.82 -38.76
C ALA A 99 -13.14 -24.23 -39.78
N VAL A 100 -12.31 -25.22 -39.42
CA VAL A 100 -11.45 -25.97 -40.33
C VAL A 100 -12.22 -27.24 -40.70
N SER A 101 -12.61 -27.36 -41.98
CA SER A 101 -13.20 -28.59 -42.52
C SER A 101 -12.09 -29.44 -43.13
N ASN A 102 -11.98 -30.70 -42.69
CA ASN A 102 -11.13 -31.68 -43.36
C ASN A 102 -11.87 -33.01 -43.49
N SER A 103 -11.72 -33.60 -44.67
CA SER A 103 -12.49 -34.69 -45.24
C SER A 103 -12.34 -36.02 -44.49
N SER A 104 -13.44 -36.78 -44.38
CA SER A 104 -13.38 -38.22 -44.17
C SER A 104 -14.01 -38.98 -45.34
N ARG A 105 -13.27 -40.01 -45.75
CA ARG A 105 -13.44 -40.89 -46.89
C ARG A 105 -14.62 -41.85 -46.67
N LEU A 106 -15.39 -42.14 -47.73
CA LEU A 106 -16.23 -43.33 -47.82
C LEU A 106 -15.55 -44.37 -48.72
N SER A 107 -15.37 -45.57 -48.18
CA SER A 107 -14.82 -46.74 -48.86
C SER A 107 -15.95 -47.67 -49.30
N THR A 108 -15.96 -47.97 -50.61
CA THR A 108 -16.14 -49.29 -51.25
C THR A 108 -17.12 -50.30 -50.64
N VAL A 109 -18.22 -50.56 -51.37
CA VAL A 109 -18.96 -51.84 -51.33
C VAL A 109 -18.98 -52.43 -52.74
N ALA A 110 -18.68 -53.73 -52.81
CA ALA A 110 -18.39 -54.50 -54.00
C ALA A 110 -19.64 -54.95 -54.80
N LEU A 111 -19.43 -55.14 -56.10
CA LEU A 111 -20.34 -55.68 -57.12
C LEU A 111 -20.66 -57.17 -56.92
N PRO A 112 -21.69 -57.66 -57.63
CA PRO A 112 -21.55 -58.90 -58.40
C PRO A 112 -21.78 -58.69 -59.91
N ASN A 113 -21.01 -59.46 -60.67
CA ASN A 113 -21.00 -59.62 -62.12
C ASN A 113 -22.37 -59.98 -62.72
N ALA A 114 -22.66 -59.47 -63.93
CA ALA A 114 -22.75 -60.31 -65.14
C ALA A 114 -22.99 -59.48 -66.42
N ASN A 115 -22.16 -59.81 -67.43
CA ASN A 115 -22.37 -59.75 -68.87
C ASN A 115 -22.76 -58.42 -69.55
N SER A 116 -21.81 -57.86 -70.31
CA SER A 116 -21.96 -57.85 -71.78
C SER A 116 -20.68 -57.40 -72.48
N THR A 117 -20.41 -58.14 -73.55
CA THR A 117 -19.42 -57.94 -74.60
C THR A 117 -19.62 -56.62 -75.36
N GLY A 118 -18.52 -55.99 -75.79
CA GLY A 118 -18.55 -55.02 -76.89
C GLY A 118 -17.73 -53.77 -76.61
N VAL A 119 -16.53 -53.69 -77.18
CA VAL A 119 -15.77 -52.44 -77.29
C VAL A 119 -16.53 -51.51 -78.25
N ALA A 120 -17.08 -50.42 -77.71
CA ALA A 120 -17.67 -49.33 -78.47
C ALA A 120 -16.90 -48.02 -78.16
N PRO A 121 -16.67 -47.13 -79.14
CA PRO A 121 -15.82 -45.96 -78.97
C PRO A 121 -16.44 -44.98 -77.97
N LYS A 122 -15.62 -44.43 -77.07
CA LYS A 122 -16.06 -43.44 -76.08
C LYS A 122 -16.72 -42.25 -76.78
N PRO A 123 -17.97 -41.88 -76.46
CA PRO A 123 -18.59 -40.69 -77.01
C PRO A 123 -17.80 -39.46 -76.55
N LYS A 124 -17.54 -38.52 -77.46
CA LYS A 124 -16.95 -37.22 -77.14
C LYS A 124 -17.86 -36.53 -76.13
N VAL A 125 -17.41 -36.43 -74.87
CA VAL A 125 -18.09 -35.64 -73.85
C VAL A 125 -18.12 -34.19 -74.36
N PRO A 126 -19.29 -33.52 -74.41
CA PRO A 126 -19.35 -32.13 -74.85
C PRO A 126 -18.45 -31.29 -73.94
N ARG A 127 -17.56 -30.50 -74.52
CA ARG A 127 -16.74 -29.54 -73.78
C ARG A 127 -17.69 -28.60 -73.02
N MET A 128 -17.51 -28.47 -71.70
CA MET A 128 -18.35 -27.57 -70.90
C MET A 128 -18.34 -26.18 -71.54
N ARG A 129 -19.52 -25.66 -71.85
CA ARG A 129 -19.65 -24.33 -72.47
C ARG A 129 -19.08 -23.29 -71.50
N SER A 130 -18.27 -22.38 -72.02
CA SER A 130 -17.75 -21.25 -71.25
C SER A 130 -18.90 -20.46 -70.61
N HIS A 131 -18.83 -20.23 -69.30
CA HIS A 131 -19.74 -19.35 -68.57
C HIS A 131 -19.35 -17.87 -68.69
N MET A 132 -18.34 -17.55 -69.51
CA MET A 132 -17.95 -16.18 -69.80
C MET A 132 -19.07 -15.51 -70.59
N LEU A 133 -19.72 -14.54 -69.94
CA LEU A 133 -20.76 -13.71 -70.54
C LEU A 133 -20.16 -13.00 -71.76
N SER A 134 -20.82 -13.07 -72.90
CA SER A 134 -20.41 -12.37 -74.12
C SER A 134 -20.35 -10.86 -73.86
N GLU A 135 -19.40 -10.15 -74.47
CA GLU A 135 -19.31 -8.68 -74.35
C GLU A 135 -20.66 -8.04 -74.74
N GLY A 136 -21.26 -7.31 -73.79
CA GLY A 136 -22.59 -6.72 -73.93
C GLY A 136 -23.76 -7.56 -73.40
N ALA A 137 -23.54 -8.79 -72.92
CA ALA A 137 -24.59 -9.58 -72.29
C ALA A 137 -24.96 -9.00 -70.91
N THR A 138 -26.14 -8.41 -70.82
CA THR A 138 -26.70 -7.92 -69.56
C THR A 138 -27.02 -9.11 -68.66
N VAL A 139 -26.23 -9.30 -67.61
CA VAL A 139 -26.55 -10.25 -66.54
C VAL A 139 -27.86 -9.80 -65.92
N GLU A 140 -28.92 -10.58 -66.11
CA GLU A 140 -30.19 -10.33 -65.44
C GLU A 140 -29.95 -10.51 -63.94
N LYS A 141 -30.04 -9.40 -63.18
CA LYS A 141 -29.92 -9.39 -61.72
C LYS A 141 -31.32 -9.31 -61.12
N PRO A 142 -32.14 -10.36 -61.14
CA PRO A 142 -33.53 -10.30 -60.67
C PRO A 142 -33.65 -9.94 -59.19
N TRP A 143 -32.59 -10.09 -58.39
CA TRP A 143 -32.52 -9.58 -57.01
C TRP A 143 -32.42 -8.04 -56.91
N THR A 144 -32.22 -7.34 -58.04
CA THR A 144 -32.24 -5.86 -58.12
C THR A 144 -33.54 -5.31 -58.71
N SER A 145 -34.41 -6.16 -59.29
CA SER A 145 -35.64 -5.71 -59.96
C SER A 145 -36.78 -5.41 -58.99
N LYS A 146 -36.76 -5.99 -57.78
CA LYS A 146 -37.75 -5.73 -56.71
C LYS A 146 -37.05 -5.38 -55.40
N LYS A 147 -37.40 -4.23 -54.81
CA LYS A 147 -36.92 -3.86 -53.47
C LYS A 147 -37.42 -4.90 -52.45
N ASN A 148 -36.51 -5.51 -51.70
CA ASN A 148 -36.85 -6.41 -50.61
C ASN A 148 -37.09 -5.59 -49.32
N PRO A 149 -38.34 -5.36 -48.89
CA PRO A 149 -38.63 -4.49 -47.75
C PRO A 149 -38.06 -5.04 -46.44
N ARG A 150 -37.95 -6.38 -46.31
CA ARG A 150 -37.36 -7.01 -45.11
C ARG A 150 -35.85 -6.77 -45.03
N ALA A 151 -35.15 -6.78 -46.16
CA ALA A 151 -33.71 -6.47 -46.20
C ALA A 151 -33.46 -4.99 -45.87
N THR A 152 -34.27 -4.08 -46.40
CA THR A 152 -34.20 -2.65 -46.07
C THR A 152 -34.51 -2.41 -44.58
N PHE A 153 -35.55 -3.06 -44.04
CA PHE A 153 -35.89 -2.98 -42.62
C PHE A 153 -34.77 -3.54 -41.73
N SER A 154 -34.18 -4.67 -42.12
CA SER A 154 -33.02 -5.26 -41.43
C SER A 154 -31.78 -4.36 -41.47
N TYR A 155 -31.63 -3.50 -42.49
CA TYR A 155 -30.55 -2.52 -42.54
C TYR A 155 -30.82 -1.39 -41.53
N TRP A 156 -32.06 -0.86 -41.53
CA TRP A 156 -32.46 0.21 -40.61
C TRP A 156 -32.48 -0.20 -39.14
N ILE A 157 -32.91 -1.42 -38.82
CA ILE A 157 -32.94 -1.88 -37.42
C ILE A 157 -31.54 -1.90 -36.79
N VAL A 158 -30.50 -2.23 -37.58
CA VAL A 158 -29.11 -2.21 -37.10
C VAL A 158 -28.69 -0.77 -36.76
N TYR A 159 -28.99 0.20 -37.63
CA TYR A 159 -28.69 1.61 -37.33
C TYR A 159 -29.49 2.14 -36.14
N VAL A 160 -30.76 1.75 -36.01
CA VAL A 160 -31.57 2.12 -34.84
C VAL A 160 -30.96 1.56 -33.56
N ILE A 161 -30.53 0.30 -33.54
CA ILE A 161 -29.86 -0.29 -32.37
C ILE A 161 -28.55 0.44 -32.04
N ILE A 162 -27.73 0.75 -33.06
CA ILE A 162 -26.50 1.53 -32.87
C ILE A 162 -26.82 2.93 -32.31
N LEU A 163 -27.80 3.63 -32.86
CA LEU A 163 -28.22 4.95 -32.39
C LEU A 163 -28.79 4.91 -30.97
N CYS A 164 -29.58 3.88 -30.62
CA CYS A 164 -30.05 3.66 -29.26
C CYS A 164 -28.88 3.40 -28.31
N GLY A 165 -27.86 2.64 -28.72
CA GLY A 165 -26.65 2.42 -27.95
C GLY A 165 -25.85 3.72 -27.72
N LEU A 166 -25.69 4.53 -28.77
CA LEU A 166 -25.03 5.84 -28.67
C LEU A 166 -25.83 6.82 -27.79
N ALA A 167 -27.15 6.87 -27.95
CA ALA A 167 -28.03 7.69 -27.12
C ALA A 167 -27.99 7.23 -25.66
N GLY A 168 -28.05 5.93 -25.40
CA GLY A 168 -27.90 5.36 -24.07
C GLY A 168 -26.55 5.69 -23.45
N GLY A 169 -25.46 5.59 -24.21
CA GLY A 169 -24.12 6.01 -23.78
C GLY A 169 -24.05 7.51 -23.46
N ALA A 170 -24.64 8.36 -24.29
CA ALA A 170 -24.70 9.80 -24.04
C ALA A 170 -25.50 10.13 -22.77
N VAL A 171 -26.65 9.48 -22.57
CA VAL A 171 -27.44 9.60 -21.34
C VAL A 171 -26.63 9.14 -20.13
N GLN A 172 -25.94 8.00 -20.21
CA GLN A 172 -25.07 7.52 -19.14
C GLN A 172 -23.98 8.54 -18.79
N CYS A 173 -23.26 9.07 -19.78
CA CYS A 173 -22.23 10.09 -19.57
C CYS A 173 -22.81 11.36 -18.93
N TYR A 174 -23.96 11.83 -19.40
CA TYR A 174 -24.64 13.00 -18.85
C TYR A 174 -25.06 12.75 -17.39
N MET A 175 -25.63 11.58 -17.09
CA MET A 175 -26.03 11.21 -15.74
C MET A 175 -24.83 11.09 -14.81
N THR A 176 -23.75 10.45 -15.25
CA THR A 176 -22.51 10.38 -14.46
C THR A 176 -21.98 11.79 -14.18
N TRP A 177 -21.85 12.63 -15.20
CA TRP A 177 -21.39 14.02 -15.03
C TRP A 177 -22.26 14.83 -14.06
N LYS A 178 -23.60 14.71 -14.16
CA LYS A 178 -24.54 15.41 -13.27
C LYS A 178 -24.50 14.95 -11.82
N HIS A 179 -24.20 13.67 -11.55
CA HIS A 179 -24.29 13.09 -10.20
C HIS A 179 -22.92 12.93 -9.50
N VAL A 180 -21.81 13.27 -10.17
CA VAL A 180 -20.50 13.32 -9.52
C VAL A 180 -20.55 14.34 -8.38
N ALA A 181 -20.26 13.88 -7.15
CA ALA A 181 -20.02 14.80 -6.04
C ALA A 181 -18.75 15.58 -6.33
N LEU A 182 -18.89 16.90 -6.27
CA LEU A 182 -17.79 17.84 -6.26
C LEU A 182 -17.88 18.62 -4.96
N ASP A 183 -16.71 18.84 -4.37
CA ASP A 183 -16.58 19.81 -3.31
C ASP A 183 -16.57 21.21 -3.94
N ASN A 184 -17.60 22.00 -3.65
CA ASN A 184 -17.76 23.37 -4.15
C ASN A 184 -17.50 24.41 -3.06
N GLN A 185 -17.18 23.98 -1.83
CA GLN A 185 -16.89 24.90 -0.75
C GLN A 185 -15.50 25.52 -0.94
N PRO A 186 -15.29 26.77 -0.49
CA PRO A 186 -13.97 27.37 -0.45
C PRO A 186 -13.00 26.52 0.39
N LEU A 187 -11.73 26.50 -0.05
CA LEU A 187 -10.66 25.77 0.63
C LEU A 187 -9.61 26.77 1.15
N CYS A 188 -9.35 26.71 2.45
CA CYS A 188 -8.31 27.48 3.12
C CYS A 188 -7.14 26.59 3.49
N LEU A 189 -5.93 27.03 3.17
CA LEU A 189 -4.69 26.30 3.43
C LEU A 189 -4.45 26.15 4.94
N VAL A 190 -4.16 24.93 5.37
CA VAL A 190 -3.82 24.56 6.76
C VAL A 190 -2.39 24.09 6.86
N LEU A 191 -1.92 23.32 5.88
CA LEU A 191 -0.54 22.85 5.79
C LEU A 191 -0.05 22.95 4.35
N ASP A 192 1.17 23.45 4.16
CA ASP A 192 1.94 23.43 2.91
C ASP A 192 3.40 23.09 3.24
N GLU A 193 3.70 21.79 3.27
CA GLU A 193 5.03 21.27 3.57
C GLU A 193 5.68 20.78 2.28
N ASN A 194 6.80 21.42 1.91
CA ASN A 194 7.60 21.08 0.73
C ASN A 194 8.95 20.47 1.10
N PHE A 195 9.17 20.17 2.38
CA PHE A 195 10.37 19.52 2.91
C PHE A 195 11.67 20.23 2.54
N ASP A 196 11.66 21.56 2.52
CA ASP A 196 12.82 22.38 2.16
C ASP A 196 13.93 22.31 3.23
N ASN A 197 13.57 22.09 4.50
CA ASN A 197 14.50 22.12 5.63
C ASN A 197 14.13 21.09 6.71
N GLU A 198 15.09 20.24 7.10
CA GLU A 198 14.89 19.26 8.16
C GLU A 198 14.52 19.89 9.52
N ALA A 199 15.04 21.08 9.83
CA ALA A 199 14.76 21.79 11.08
C ALA A 199 13.31 22.29 11.16
N THR A 200 12.69 22.65 10.03
CA THR A 200 11.26 23.03 10.02
C THR A 200 10.35 21.81 10.01
N VAL A 201 10.85 20.68 9.53
CA VAL A 201 10.09 19.41 9.52
C VAL A 201 10.10 18.76 10.90
N PHE A 202 11.26 18.64 11.56
CA PHE A 202 11.43 17.87 12.80
C PHE A 202 11.93 18.67 14.01
N GLY A 203 12.19 19.97 13.87
CA GLY A 203 12.69 20.80 14.96
C GLY A 203 11.63 21.14 16.01
N GLU A 204 11.96 22.08 16.89
CA GLU A 204 11.03 22.60 17.89
C GLU A 204 9.86 23.32 17.18
N ASN A 205 8.64 22.82 17.37
CA ASN A 205 7.44 23.19 16.58
C ASN A 205 7.49 22.78 15.10
N GLY A 206 8.23 21.72 14.78
CA GLY A 206 8.27 21.18 13.42
C GLY A 206 6.92 20.62 12.96
N THR A 207 6.75 20.53 11.64
CA THR A 207 5.53 20.01 11.02
C THR A 207 5.24 18.57 11.43
N PHE A 208 6.26 17.72 11.55
CA PHE A 208 6.12 16.30 11.84
C PHE A 208 6.84 15.92 13.13
N PHE A 209 6.13 15.20 13.98
CA PHE A 209 6.67 14.53 15.15
C PHE A 209 7.04 13.08 14.81
N ARG A 210 8.21 12.62 15.26
CA ARG A 210 8.65 11.22 15.11
C ARG A 210 8.10 10.39 16.27
N GLU A 211 7.24 9.42 15.97
CA GLU A 211 6.82 8.42 16.96
C GLU A 211 7.90 7.35 17.09
N VAL A 212 8.27 7.03 18.33
CA VAL A 212 9.30 6.03 18.66
C VAL A 212 8.70 4.95 19.54
N ASN A 213 8.50 3.76 18.94
CA ASN A 213 7.80 2.64 19.55
C ASN A 213 8.19 1.30 18.85
N MET A 214 8.10 0.18 19.54
CA MET A 214 8.33 -1.18 19.02
C MET A 214 7.22 -2.21 19.35
N ASP A 215 6.04 -1.77 19.81
CA ASP A 215 4.95 -2.64 20.24
C ASP A 215 4.11 -3.26 19.10
N GLY A 216 4.45 -2.92 17.85
CA GLY A 216 3.78 -3.41 16.65
C GLY A 216 2.43 -2.75 16.34
N PHE A 217 2.12 -1.60 16.97
CA PHE A 217 0.99 -0.70 16.68
C PHE A 217 -0.40 -1.37 16.62
N GLY A 218 -0.58 -2.46 17.35
CA GLY A 218 -1.85 -3.22 17.37
C GLY A 218 -2.03 -4.17 16.18
N ASN A 219 -1.15 -4.12 15.19
CA ASN A 219 -1.13 -5.00 14.02
C ASN A 219 -0.10 -6.13 14.14
N GLY A 220 0.70 -6.13 15.21
CA GLY A 220 1.82 -7.07 15.37
C GLY A 220 2.88 -6.89 14.29
N GLU A 221 3.12 -5.63 13.91
CA GLU A 221 4.19 -5.19 13.01
C GLU A 221 5.57 -5.59 13.56
N PHE A 222 6.55 -5.88 12.67
CA PHE A 222 7.86 -6.42 13.09
C PHE A 222 8.95 -5.36 13.17
N GLU A 223 8.73 -4.16 12.67
CA GLU A 223 9.67 -3.06 12.84
C GLU A 223 9.56 -2.42 14.23
N MET A 224 10.60 -1.69 14.60
CA MET A 224 10.52 -0.60 15.55
C MET A 224 10.61 0.72 14.79
N THR A 225 9.85 1.72 15.24
CA THR A 225 9.95 3.09 14.73
C THR A 225 10.97 3.85 15.57
N THR A 226 11.85 4.63 14.93
CA THR A 226 12.97 5.30 15.59
C THR A 226 13.03 6.80 15.26
N ALA A 227 13.72 7.56 16.11
CA ALA A 227 14.08 8.95 15.84
C ALA A 227 15.36 9.10 14.99
N SER A 228 15.93 7.99 14.49
CA SER A 228 17.19 7.98 13.77
C SER A 228 17.08 8.67 12.41
N GLN A 229 18.10 9.45 12.08
CA GLN A 229 18.28 10.00 10.72
C GLN A 229 18.51 8.92 9.66
N ASN A 230 18.80 7.68 10.05
CA ASN A 230 18.85 6.58 9.09
C ASN A 230 17.46 6.14 8.61
N ASN A 231 16.42 6.42 9.40
CA ASN A 231 15.05 5.97 9.12
C ASN A 231 14.12 7.08 8.66
N SER A 232 14.36 8.33 9.07
CA SER A 232 13.64 9.47 8.51
C SER A 232 14.51 10.73 8.47
N PHE A 233 14.58 11.36 7.29
CA PHE A 233 15.40 12.55 7.07
C PHE A 233 14.88 13.35 5.87
N VAL A 234 15.33 14.59 5.76
CA VAL A 234 15.03 15.46 4.62
C VAL A 234 16.29 15.62 3.78
N LYS A 235 16.16 15.44 2.46
CA LYS A 235 17.26 15.59 1.50
C LYS A 235 16.71 16.09 0.17
N ASP A 236 17.37 17.08 -0.43
CA ASP A 236 17.04 17.62 -1.76
C ASP A 236 15.54 17.98 -1.92
N GLY A 237 14.99 18.68 -0.92
CA GLY A 237 13.60 19.13 -0.88
C GLY A 237 12.58 18.00 -0.72
N LYS A 238 12.98 16.85 -0.16
CA LYS A 238 12.11 15.68 -0.02
C LYS A 238 12.30 15.01 1.33
N LEU A 239 11.22 14.46 1.86
CA LEU A 239 11.24 13.62 3.04
C LEU A 239 11.39 12.15 2.63
N TYR A 240 12.31 11.45 3.30
CA TYR A 240 12.56 10.03 3.12
C TYR A 240 12.14 9.27 4.38
N ILE A 241 11.42 8.16 4.22
CA ILE A 241 11.24 7.13 5.25
C ILE A 241 11.88 5.84 4.75
N VAL A 242 12.89 5.35 5.47
CA VAL A 242 13.75 4.26 5.03
C VAL A 242 13.76 3.12 6.06
N PRO A 243 13.22 1.95 5.72
CA PRO A 243 13.42 0.76 6.51
C PRO A 243 14.89 0.28 6.46
N THR A 244 15.46 -0.07 7.61
CA THR A 244 16.83 -0.60 7.76
C THR A 244 16.84 -1.83 8.66
N LEU A 245 17.89 -2.64 8.62
CA LEU A 245 17.98 -3.81 9.50
C LEU A 245 18.48 -3.39 10.89
N THR A 246 17.85 -3.90 11.95
CA THR A 246 18.34 -3.71 13.31
C THR A 246 19.72 -4.35 13.51
N SER A 247 20.00 -5.45 12.79
CA SER A 247 21.29 -6.15 12.84
C SER A 247 22.47 -5.30 12.35
N ASP A 248 22.24 -4.27 11.54
CA ASP A 248 23.31 -3.37 11.08
C ASP A 248 23.89 -2.56 12.25
N ASN A 249 23.10 -2.35 13.31
CA ASN A 249 23.48 -1.56 14.47
C ASN A 249 23.98 -2.42 15.65
N ILE A 250 23.34 -3.58 15.89
CA ILE A 250 23.63 -4.41 17.07
C ILE A 250 24.15 -5.82 16.76
N GLY A 251 24.25 -6.18 15.47
CA GLY A 251 24.61 -7.53 15.03
C GLY A 251 23.44 -8.52 15.12
N MET A 252 23.44 -9.51 14.22
CA MET A 252 22.36 -10.52 14.14
C MET A 252 22.29 -11.39 15.40
N ASP A 253 23.43 -11.68 16.04
CA ASP A 253 23.47 -12.48 17.27
C ASP A 253 22.70 -11.81 18.41
N ALA A 254 22.82 -10.49 18.56
CA ALA A 254 22.09 -9.72 19.57
C ALA A 254 20.59 -9.65 19.25
N VAL A 255 20.22 -9.56 17.97
CA VAL A 255 18.81 -9.61 17.55
C VAL A 255 18.18 -10.95 17.95
N LEU A 256 18.91 -12.05 17.81
CA LEU A 256 18.39 -13.41 18.02
C LEU A 256 18.53 -13.93 19.45
N ASN A 257 19.50 -13.46 20.24
CA ASN A 257 19.76 -14.04 21.55
C ASN A 257 20.54 -13.14 22.52
N GLY A 258 20.12 -13.16 23.79
CA GLY A 258 20.93 -12.71 24.92
C GLY A 258 21.08 -11.20 25.06
N ALA A 259 20.28 -10.41 24.34
CA ALA A 259 20.32 -8.95 24.39
C ALA A 259 19.05 -8.39 25.04
N ILE A 260 19.24 -7.30 25.78
CA ILE A 260 18.18 -6.39 26.21
C ILE A 260 18.40 -5.11 25.42
N TYR A 261 17.39 -4.70 24.65
CA TYR A 261 17.42 -3.51 23.83
C TYR A 261 16.39 -2.52 24.36
N ASN A 262 16.84 -1.32 24.74
CA ASN A 262 15.98 -0.21 25.11
C ASN A 262 16.11 0.86 24.03
N ILE A 263 14.99 1.25 23.42
CA ILE A 263 15.01 2.32 22.42
C ILE A 263 15.19 3.67 23.10
N THR A 264 16.02 4.51 22.49
CA THR A 264 16.21 5.89 22.93
C THR A 264 14.99 6.72 22.54
N ASP A 265 14.62 7.69 23.38
CA ASP A 265 13.56 8.66 23.10
C ASP A 265 12.18 8.04 22.85
N CYS A 266 11.89 6.89 23.48
CA CYS A 266 10.59 6.24 23.40
C CYS A 266 9.44 7.22 23.71
N THR A 267 8.46 7.30 22.81
CA THR A 267 7.39 8.31 22.88
C THR A 267 6.10 7.80 23.50
N PHE A 268 6.11 6.63 24.16
CA PHE A 268 4.91 5.98 24.73
C PHE A 268 4.06 6.94 25.58
N ASN A 269 4.70 7.75 26.42
CA ASN A 269 3.99 8.66 27.32
C ASN A 269 3.32 9.84 26.61
N ILE A 270 3.68 10.11 25.35
CA ILE A 270 3.20 11.27 24.58
C ILE A 270 2.15 10.83 23.57
N THR A 271 2.32 9.65 22.96
CA THR A 271 1.43 9.15 21.92
C THR A 271 0.24 8.37 22.46
N ARG A 272 0.27 7.97 23.74
CA ARG A 272 -0.83 7.23 24.38
C ARG A 272 -1.82 8.17 25.09
N PRO A 273 -3.13 7.85 25.06
CA PRO A 273 -4.12 8.56 25.87
C PRO A 273 -3.73 8.62 27.35
N ASP A 274 -4.13 9.70 28.02
CA ASP A 274 -3.82 9.96 29.44
C ASP A 274 -2.34 9.79 29.81
N ASN A 275 -1.43 10.11 28.87
CA ASN A 275 0.02 9.98 29.01
C ASN A 275 0.51 8.58 29.40
N GLY A 276 -0.18 7.53 28.93
CA GLY A 276 0.15 6.13 29.23
C GLY A 276 -0.40 5.60 30.56
N TYR A 277 -1.26 6.37 31.23
CA TYR A 277 -1.96 5.90 32.43
C TYR A 277 -3.26 5.19 32.06
N ILE A 278 -3.59 4.18 32.86
CA ILE A 278 -4.81 3.40 32.76
C ILE A 278 -5.50 3.32 34.13
N THR A 279 -6.79 3.04 34.13
CA THR A 279 -7.53 2.73 35.37
C THR A 279 -7.45 1.24 35.64
N GLN A 280 -6.82 0.84 36.74
CA GLN A 280 -6.75 -0.53 37.21
C GLN A 280 -7.35 -0.61 38.62
N ASN A 281 -8.37 -1.44 38.81
CA ASN A 281 -9.08 -1.58 40.09
C ASN A 281 -9.61 -0.25 40.69
N GLY A 282 -9.98 0.71 39.84
CA GLY A 282 -10.47 2.03 40.27
C GLY A 282 -9.36 3.04 40.58
N GLU A 283 -8.09 2.67 40.46
CA GLU A 283 -6.95 3.56 40.66
C GLU A 283 -6.26 3.89 39.33
N ARG A 284 -5.76 5.13 39.21
CA ARG A 284 -4.99 5.58 38.04
C ARG A 284 -3.54 5.11 38.20
N VAL A 285 -3.12 4.18 37.36
CA VAL A 285 -1.78 3.58 37.38
C VAL A 285 -1.10 3.72 36.03
N PHE A 286 0.23 3.82 36.01
CA PHE A 286 0.98 3.85 34.76
C PHE A 286 1.06 2.43 34.17
N ASP A 287 0.77 2.29 32.88
CA ASP A 287 0.80 0.99 32.21
C ASP A 287 2.23 0.53 31.89
N TRP A 288 2.93 0.05 32.92
CA TRP A 288 4.29 -0.47 32.78
C TRP A 288 4.40 -1.60 31.77
N ALA A 289 3.37 -2.45 31.64
CA ALA A 289 3.41 -3.58 30.74
C ALA A 289 3.42 -3.13 29.27
N SER A 290 2.58 -2.15 28.91
CA SER A 290 2.61 -1.55 27.57
C SER A 290 3.84 -0.69 27.34
N TYR A 291 4.30 0.04 28.35
CA TYR A 291 5.55 0.80 28.26
C TYR A 291 6.74 -0.10 27.91
N TYR A 292 6.92 -1.23 28.62
CA TYR A 292 8.00 -2.15 28.31
C TYR A 292 7.89 -2.74 26.91
N ARG A 293 6.69 -3.13 26.46
CA ARG A 293 6.49 -3.59 25.07
C ARG A 293 6.81 -2.52 24.02
N SER A 294 6.62 -1.25 24.36
CA SER A 294 6.80 -0.13 23.43
C SER A 294 8.23 0.40 23.39
N CYS A 295 8.96 0.26 24.50
CA CYS A 295 10.25 0.90 24.70
C CYS A 295 11.42 -0.07 24.85
N SER A 296 11.16 -1.37 25.05
CA SER A 296 12.22 -2.36 25.16
C SER A 296 11.85 -3.74 24.62
N ALA A 297 12.87 -4.48 24.22
CA ALA A 297 12.75 -5.85 23.76
C ALA A 297 13.89 -6.70 24.35
N VAL A 298 13.62 -7.99 24.52
CA VAL A 298 14.61 -8.96 25.02
C VAL A 298 14.69 -10.14 24.05
N SER A 299 15.88 -10.42 23.53
CA SER A 299 16.12 -11.57 22.69
C SER A 299 16.56 -12.78 23.51
N ASN A 300 16.00 -13.95 23.21
CA ASN A 300 16.32 -15.19 23.89
C ASN A 300 16.06 -16.39 22.97
N ALA A 301 17.12 -17.11 22.62
CA ALA A 301 17.05 -18.22 21.68
C ALA A 301 16.15 -19.38 22.16
N THR A 302 16.11 -19.63 23.47
CA THR A 302 15.30 -20.69 24.08
C THR A 302 13.82 -20.32 24.12
N ALA A 303 13.51 -19.08 24.47
CA ALA A 303 12.12 -18.57 24.46
C ALA A 303 11.62 -18.27 23.04
N GLY A 304 12.53 -18.03 22.10
CA GLY A 304 12.24 -17.66 20.73
C GLY A 304 11.90 -16.18 20.53
N THR A 305 12.10 -15.34 21.55
CA THR A 305 11.91 -13.89 21.45
C THR A 305 13.11 -13.25 20.75
N VAL A 306 12.86 -12.19 19.98
CA VAL A 306 13.87 -11.44 19.23
C VAL A 306 13.71 -9.95 19.50
N ILE A 307 14.77 -9.18 19.27
CA ILE A 307 14.62 -7.74 19.07
C ILE A 307 13.97 -7.53 17.70
N ASN A 308 13.09 -6.52 17.56
CA ASN A 308 12.43 -6.21 16.29
C ASN A 308 13.48 -6.18 15.16
N PRO A 309 13.36 -7.02 14.11
CA PRO A 309 14.42 -7.21 13.12
C PRO A 309 14.68 -6.00 12.22
N VAL A 310 13.72 -5.07 12.16
CA VAL A 310 13.75 -3.91 11.27
C VAL A 310 13.57 -2.63 12.08
N GLN A 311 14.23 -1.56 11.64
CA GLN A 311 13.99 -0.19 12.07
C GLN A 311 13.32 0.60 10.94
N SER A 312 12.38 1.46 11.27
CA SER A 312 11.67 2.34 10.32
C SER A 312 11.26 3.65 11.01
N ALA A 313 10.37 4.42 10.40
CA ALA A 313 9.81 5.64 10.99
C ALA A 313 8.29 5.73 10.82
N ARG A 314 7.67 6.39 11.80
CA ARG A 314 6.27 6.80 11.80
C ARG A 314 6.20 8.26 12.21
N LEU A 315 5.63 9.09 11.34
CA LEU A 315 5.63 10.54 11.46
C LEU A 315 4.19 11.03 11.55
N THR A 316 3.92 11.98 12.43
CA THR A 316 2.56 12.48 12.68
C THR A 316 2.48 14.00 12.73
N THR A 317 1.39 14.58 12.23
CA THR A 317 1.07 16.01 12.37
C THR A 317 0.19 16.30 13.58
N GLN A 318 -0.01 15.35 14.49
CA GLN A 318 -0.92 15.46 15.65
C GLN A 318 -0.76 16.77 16.44
N ASN A 319 0.48 17.27 16.56
CA ASN A 319 0.81 18.48 17.33
C ASN A 319 0.85 19.77 16.48
N SER A 320 0.70 19.68 15.16
CA SER A 320 0.94 20.80 14.23
C SER A 320 -0.27 21.10 13.35
N ALA A 321 -0.88 20.09 12.73
CA ALA A 321 -1.93 20.25 11.74
C ALA A 321 -2.98 19.13 11.80
N SER A 322 -4.24 19.54 11.80
CA SER A 322 -5.43 18.68 11.69
C SER A 322 -6.50 19.39 10.85
N ILE A 323 -7.35 18.63 10.16
CA ILE A 323 -8.51 19.19 9.45
C ILE A 323 -9.76 18.37 9.74
N ARG A 324 -10.92 19.05 9.72
CA ARG A 324 -12.22 18.42 9.54
C ARG A 324 -12.79 18.91 8.21
N TYR A 325 -13.05 17.98 7.30
CA TYR A 325 -13.45 18.28 5.92
C TYR A 325 -12.40 19.12 5.14
N GLY A 326 -12.54 19.14 3.83
CA GLY A 326 -11.64 19.79 2.88
C GLY A 326 -10.87 18.79 2.01
N ARG A 327 -9.58 19.05 1.82
CA ARG A 327 -8.73 18.28 0.90
C ARG A 327 -7.37 18.00 1.52
N VAL A 328 -6.87 16.79 1.33
CA VAL A 328 -5.46 16.46 1.56
C VAL A 328 -4.87 16.03 0.22
N GLU A 329 -3.69 16.53 -0.11
CA GLU A 329 -2.95 16.15 -1.31
C GLU A 329 -1.49 15.89 -0.94
N ILE A 330 -1.01 14.69 -1.25
CA ILE A 330 0.35 14.25 -0.98
C ILE A 330 0.96 13.72 -2.26
N LYS A 331 2.12 14.23 -2.63
CA LYS A 331 2.89 13.66 -3.73
C LYS A 331 4.01 12.80 -3.17
N ALA A 332 3.94 11.49 -3.42
CA ALA A 332 4.88 10.52 -2.86
C ALA A 332 5.22 9.40 -3.85
N LYS A 333 6.38 8.77 -3.67
CA LYS A 333 6.81 7.52 -4.31
C LYS A 333 6.77 6.42 -3.25
N MET A 334 6.10 5.31 -3.55
CA MET A 334 6.06 4.15 -2.66
C MET A 334 7.40 3.41 -2.64
N PRO A 335 7.77 2.75 -1.54
CA PRO A 335 8.97 1.91 -1.47
C PRO A 335 8.75 0.57 -2.21
N ASN A 336 9.86 -0.10 -2.54
CA ASN A 336 9.85 -1.46 -3.08
C ASN A 336 10.67 -2.39 -2.19
N GLY A 337 10.17 -3.60 -1.97
CA GLY A 337 10.79 -4.60 -1.11
C GLY A 337 9.76 -5.50 -0.45
N ASP A 338 10.05 -6.80 -0.39
CA ASP A 338 9.11 -7.74 0.19
C ASP A 338 8.80 -7.38 1.65
N TRP A 339 7.52 -7.55 1.99
CA TRP A 339 6.97 -7.39 3.33
C TRP A 339 6.95 -5.94 3.86
N MET A 340 7.25 -4.94 3.03
CA MET A 340 7.00 -3.54 3.39
C MET A 340 5.52 -3.19 3.27
N TRP A 341 5.03 -2.37 4.19
CA TRP A 341 3.67 -1.85 4.27
C TRP A 341 3.72 -0.32 4.43
N PRO A 342 3.92 0.42 3.32
CA PRO A 342 3.82 1.88 3.32
C PRO A 342 2.36 2.34 3.51
N ALA A 343 2.18 3.40 4.29
CA ALA A 343 0.88 4.00 4.52
C ALA A 343 0.93 5.54 4.63
N ILE A 344 -0.12 6.17 4.10
CA ILE A 344 -0.50 7.58 4.32
C ILE A 344 -1.94 7.56 4.80
N TRP A 345 -2.16 8.02 6.02
CA TRP A 345 -3.43 7.80 6.70
C TRP A 345 -3.66 8.86 7.75
N MET A 346 -4.84 8.86 8.36
CA MET A 346 -5.23 9.86 9.32
C MET A 346 -5.96 9.25 10.50
N LEU A 347 -5.68 9.77 11.70
CA LEU A 347 -6.39 9.45 12.93
C LEU A 347 -7.08 10.69 13.49
N PRO A 348 -8.17 10.51 14.26
CA PRO A 348 -8.87 11.62 14.89
C PRO A 348 -7.95 12.28 15.92
N LYS A 349 -7.92 13.61 15.91
CA LYS A 349 -7.19 14.42 16.90
C LYS A 349 -7.69 14.13 18.30
N ASP A 350 -9.00 14.10 18.45
CA ASP A 350 -9.70 13.79 19.68
C ASP A 350 -10.51 12.50 19.51
N SER A 351 -10.37 11.56 20.43
CA SER A 351 -11.16 10.32 20.45
C SER A 351 -12.58 10.54 20.98
N VAL A 352 -13.34 11.46 20.36
CA VAL A 352 -14.66 11.95 20.80
C VAL A 352 -15.66 10.81 21.03
N TYR A 353 -15.62 9.78 20.18
CA TYR A 353 -16.54 8.63 20.25
C TYR A 353 -15.97 7.44 21.03
N GLY A 354 -14.76 7.57 21.56
CA GLY A 354 -14.02 6.51 22.25
C GLY A 354 -12.80 6.02 21.46
N ALA A 355 -12.10 5.03 22.03
CA ALA A 355 -10.90 4.46 21.46
C ALA A 355 -11.17 3.83 20.07
N TRP A 356 -10.11 3.67 19.28
CA TRP A 356 -10.19 3.03 17.97
C TRP A 356 -10.96 1.69 18.02
N PRO A 357 -11.84 1.38 17.05
CA PRO A 357 -12.15 2.15 15.84
C PRO A 357 -13.36 3.10 16.00
N LEU A 358 -13.84 3.36 17.22
CA LEU A 358 -15.08 4.15 17.43
C LEU A 358 -14.99 5.57 16.89
N SER A 359 -13.82 6.19 16.97
CA SER A 359 -13.58 7.55 16.49
C SER A 359 -13.09 7.62 15.03
N GLY A 360 -13.02 6.48 14.34
CA GLY A 360 -12.66 6.40 12.93
C GLY A 360 -11.16 6.41 12.64
N GLU A 361 -10.81 6.03 11.41
CA GLU A 361 -9.48 6.10 10.79
C GLU A 361 -9.67 6.24 9.27
N ILE A 362 -8.87 7.10 8.62
CA ILE A 362 -8.94 7.32 7.17
C ILE A 362 -7.62 6.91 6.54
N ASP A 363 -7.62 5.81 5.80
CA ASP A 363 -6.45 5.33 5.05
C ASP A 363 -6.46 5.90 3.65
N ILE A 364 -5.71 7.00 3.42
CA ILE A 364 -5.60 7.65 2.11
C ILE A 364 -4.89 6.72 1.12
N VAL A 365 -3.83 6.05 1.56
CA VAL A 365 -3.23 4.97 0.80
C VAL A 365 -2.49 3.98 1.70
N GLU A 366 -2.73 2.71 1.46
CA GLU A 366 -1.88 1.60 1.90
C GLU A 366 -1.44 0.77 0.69
N SER A 367 -0.24 0.20 0.75
CA SER A 367 0.25 -0.71 -0.30
C SER A 367 1.12 -1.82 0.30
N ARG A 368 1.51 -2.77 -0.54
CA ARG A 368 2.51 -3.79 -0.22
C ARG A 368 3.73 -3.54 -1.10
N GLY A 369 4.91 -3.47 -0.50
CA GLY A 369 6.17 -3.27 -1.23
C GLY A 369 6.59 -4.47 -2.07
N ASN A 370 5.94 -5.64 -1.90
CA ASN A 370 6.24 -6.84 -2.68
C ASN A 370 6.18 -6.58 -4.19
N GLY A 371 7.09 -7.16 -4.95
CA GLY A 371 7.20 -6.89 -6.39
C GLY A 371 5.96 -7.32 -7.22
N LEU A 372 5.97 -6.99 -8.52
CA LEU A 372 4.85 -7.26 -9.46
C LEU A 372 4.45 -8.74 -9.60
N ARG A 373 5.32 -9.66 -9.18
CA ARG A 373 5.04 -11.12 -9.21
C ARG A 373 4.24 -11.58 -8.01
N TYR A 374 4.06 -10.73 -7.00
CA TYR A 374 3.30 -11.05 -5.81
C TYR A 374 1.80 -11.18 -6.15
N THR A 375 1.23 -12.33 -5.83
CA THR A 375 -0.11 -12.74 -6.26
C THR A 375 -1.23 -12.16 -5.40
N ALA A 376 -0.90 -11.58 -4.25
CA ALA A 376 -1.87 -10.98 -3.33
C ALA A 376 -1.69 -9.46 -3.25
N HIS A 377 -1.81 -8.78 -4.39
CA HIS A 377 -1.70 -7.32 -4.54
C HIS A 377 -0.36 -6.75 -4.05
N GLY A 378 0.66 -6.81 -4.92
CA GLY A 378 1.98 -6.20 -4.66
C GLY A 378 2.01 -4.70 -4.91
N SER A 379 3.20 -4.19 -5.24
CA SER A 379 3.50 -2.76 -5.35
C SER A 379 2.81 -2.05 -6.52
N ASN A 380 2.07 -2.78 -7.36
CA ASN A 380 1.19 -2.22 -8.38
C ASN A 380 -0.27 -2.05 -7.93
N PHE A 381 -0.54 -2.22 -6.64
CA PHE A 381 -1.83 -1.99 -6.01
C PHE A 381 -1.71 -0.95 -4.90
N VAL A 382 -2.73 -0.11 -4.76
CA VAL A 382 -2.92 0.83 -3.66
C VAL A 382 -4.35 0.70 -3.15
N GLN A 383 -4.53 0.70 -1.83
CA GLN A 383 -5.82 0.61 -1.15
C GLN A 383 -6.15 1.95 -0.49
N GLY A 384 -7.41 2.37 -0.57
CA GLY A 384 -7.96 3.36 0.34
C GLY A 384 -9.05 2.71 1.19
N ALA A 385 -9.10 3.05 2.48
CA ALA A 385 -10.02 2.42 3.43
C ALA A 385 -10.49 3.40 4.51
N LEU A 386 -11.57 3.00 5.18
CA LEU A 386 -12.07 3.65 6.39
C LEU A 386 -12.22 2.57 7.47
N ASN A 387 -11.57 2.73 8.61
CA ASN A 387 -11.80 1.87 9.78
C ASN A 387 -12.77 2.56 10.73
N TRP A 388 -13.80 1.83 11.16
CA TRP A 388 -14.88 2.33 12.01
C TRP A 388 -15.66 1.14 12.56
N GLY A 389 -16.10 1.21 13.81
CA GLY A 389 -16.95 0.17 14.37
C GLY A 389 -17.17 0.35 15.85
N PRO A 390 -18.13 -0.38 16.45
CA PRO A 390 -18.42 -0.27 17.87
C PRO A 390 -17.32 -0.88 18.77
N ALA A 391 -16.45 -1.72 18.21
CA ALA A 391 -15.33 -2.35 18.92
C ALA A 391 -14.25 -2.83 17.93
N PRO A 392 -13.00 -3.06 18.37
CA PRO A 392 -11.92 -3.57 17.52
C PRO A 392 -12.25 -4.85 16.73
N ASN A 393 -12.92 -5.81 17.37
CA ASN A 393 -13.35 -7.07 16.75
C ASN A 393 -14.59 -6.93 15.84
N LEU A 394 -15.19 -5.74 15.82
CA LEU A 394 -16.33 -5.37 14.98
C LEU A 394 -15.95 -4.19 14.07
N ASN A 395 -14.70 -4.13 13.62
CA ASN A 395 -14.28 -3.13 12.64
C ASN A 395 -14.99 -3.37 11.29
N GLY A 396 -15.71 -2.37 10.82
CA GLY A 396 -16.50 -2.33 9.60
C GLY A 396 -15.69 -2.09 8.33
N VAL A 397 -14.36 -2.04 8.39
CA VAL A 397 -13.46 -1.77 7.25
C VAL A 397 -13.80 -2.57 6.00
N SER A 398 -14.22 -3.83 6.16
CA SER A 398 -14.62 -4.71 5.05
C SER A 398 -15.74 -4.16 4.16
N LYS A 399 -16.49 -3.16 4.65
CA LYS A 399 -17.59 -2.47 3.95
C LYS A 399 -17.15 -1.14 3.30
N SER A 400 -15.90 -0.73 3.50
CA SER A 400 -15.40 0.61 3.18
C SER A 400 -13.94 0.64 2.74
N TYR A 401 -13.46 -0.42 2.11
CA TYR A 401 -12.16 -0.44 1.43
C TYR A 401 -12.34 -0.74 -0.06
N SER A 402 -11.41 -0.25 -0.87
CA SER A 402 -11.29 -0.62 -2.28
C SER A 402 -9.87 -0.31 -2.79
N TRP A 403 -9.55 -0.81 -3.97
CA TRP A 403 -8.20 -0.80 -4.53
C TRP A 403 -8.18 -0.18 -5.91
N TRP A 404 -7.06 0.46 -6.23
CA TRP A 404 -6.68 0.76 -7.60
C TRP A 404 -5.43 -0.03 -7.99
N THR A 405 -5.37 -0.50 -9.24
CA THR A 405 -4.23 -1.24 -9.77
C THR A 405 -3.74 -0.65 -11.07
N ASP A 406 -2.43 -0.42 -11.15
CA ASP A 406 -1.76 -0.22 -12.42
C ASP A 406 -1.32 -1.59 -12.97
N LYS A 407 -1.83 -1.95 -14.15
CA LYS A 407 -1.55 -3.25 -14.77
C LYS A 407 -0.15 -3.34 -15.39
N ARG A 408 0.58 -2.23 -15.48
CA ARG A 408 1.84 -2.13 -16.23
C ARG A 408 3.01 -1.69 -15.34
N LYS A 409 2.74 -0.98 -14.25
CA LYS A 409 3.78 -0.37 -13.41
C LYS A 409 3.52 -0.59 -11.93
N SER A 410 4.60 -0.49 -11.16
CA SER A 410 4.54 -0.37 -9.70
C SER A 410 4.37 1.10 -9.32
N PHE A 411 3.65 1.37 -8.22
CA PHE A 411 3.61 2.70 -7.58
C PHE A 411 4.95 3.11 -6.95
N ALA A 412 5.91 2.18 -6.89
CA ALA A 412 7.30 2.49 -6.54
C ALA A 412 8.13 3.00 -7.74
N SER A 413 7.59 2.97 -8.96
CA SER A 413 8.34 3.37 -10.16
C SER A 413 8.46 4.88 -10.36
N GLY A 414 7.71 5.69 -9.60
CA GLY A 414 7.74 7.15 -9.69
C GLY A 414 6.81 7.81 -8.70
N PHE A 415 6.79 9.14 -8.71
CA PHE A 415 5.90 9.91 -7.84
C PHE A 415 4.47 9.88 -8.35
N HIS A 416 3.55 9.69 -7.42
CA HIS A 416 2.11 9.73 -7.60
C HIS A 416 1.48 10.73 -6.63
N THR A 417 0.32 11.26 -7.00
CA THR A 417 -0.43 12.19 -6.12
C THR A 417 -1.58 11.46 -5.45
N TYR A 418 -1.50 11.25 -4.14
CA TYR A 418 -2.57 10.66 -3.34
C TYR A 418 -3.43 11.78 -2.77
N ALA A 419 -4.74 11.69 -2.99
CA ALA A 419 -5.65 12.77 -2.63
C ALA A 419 -6.87 12.25 -1.87
N LEU A 420 -7.26 13.02 -0.86
CA LEU A 420 -8.50 12.89 -0.10
C LEU A 420 -9.35 14.14 -0.37
N GLU A 421 -10.60 13.95 -0.78
CA GLU A 421 -11.65 14.96 -0.78
C GLU A 421 -12.70 14.55 0.24
N TRP A 422 -12.98 15.39 1.22
CA TRP A 422 -13.81 15.03 2.36
C TRP A 422 -14.75 16.16 2.71
N THR A 423 -16.05 15.88 2.71
CA THR A 423 -17.10 16.83 3.00
C THR A 423 -18.10 16.20 3.97
N PRO A 424 -19.07 16.97 4.51
CA PRO A 424 -20.17 16.41 5.29
C PRO A 424 -21.05 15.41 4.52
N ASP A 425 -20.96 15.37 3.18
CA ASP A 425 -21.82 14.55 2.33
C ASP A 425 -21.11 13.33 1.71
N PHE A 426 -19.78 13.41 1.55
CA PHE A 426 -18.99 12.34 0.94
C PHE A 426 -17.51 12.38 1.32
N LEU A 427 -16.84 11.26 1.11
CA LEU A 427 -15.40 11.11 1.19
C LEU A 427 -14.92 10.36 -0.04
N ARG A 428 -13.92 10.91 -0.74
CA ARG A 428 -13.29 10.29 -1.91
C ARG A 428 -11.78 10.27 -1.74
N ILE A 429 -11.19 9.10 -2.01
CA ILE A 429 -9.75 8.86 -2.04
C ILE A 429 -9.37 8.41 -3.45
N TYR A 430 -8.32 8.98 -4.02
CA TYR A 430 -7.84 8.61 -5.36
C TYR A 430 -6.32 8.84 -5.52
N VAL A 431 -5.76 8.24 -6.57
CA VAL A 431 -4.34 8.40 -6.96
C VAL A 431 -4.22 9.05 -8.34
N ASP A 432 -3.44 10.10 -8.47
CA ASP A 432 -3.18 10.94 -9.67
C ASP A 432 -4.40 11.68 -10.24
N THR A 433 -5.53 10.99 -10.42
CA THR A 433 -6.76 11.52 -10.99
C THR A 433 -7.97 10.89 -10.32
N ARG A 434 -9.09 11.63 -10.25
CA ARG A 434 -10.35 11.10 -9.71
C ARG A 434 -10.83 9.83 -10.41
N LEU A 435 -10.37 9.56 -11.65
CA LEU A 435 -10.70 8.32 -12.37
C LEU A 435 -10.03 7.07 -11.78
N HIS A 436 -8.92 7.22 -11.07
CA HIS A 436 -8.23 6.16 -10.36
C HIS A 436 -8.68 6.19 -8.89
N THR A 437 -9.99 6.05 -8.68
CA THR A 437 -10.60 6.09 -7.36
C THR A 437 -10.18 4.86 -6.56
N LEU A 438 -9.65 5.09 -5.36
CA LEU A 438 -9.40 4.06 -4.36
C LEU A 438 -10.67 3.81 -3.55
N LEU A 439 -11.35 4.88 -3.13
CA LEU A 439 -12.62 4.84 -2.40
C LEU A 439 -13.50 6.04 -2.75
N ASP A 440 -14.81 5.84 -2.96
CA ASP A 440 -15.81 6.93 -3.04
C ASP A 440 -17.00 6.54 -2.16
N MET A 441 -17.15 7.22 -1.03
CA MET A 441 -18.11 6.94 0.03
C MET A 441 -19.08 8.11 0.14
N ARG A 442 -20.39 7.85 -0.01
CA ARG A 442 -21.44 8.84 0.28
C ARG A 442 -21.97 8.66 1.70
N PHE A 443 -22.15 9.76 2.42
CA PHE A 443 -22.74 9.82 3.75
C PHE A 443 -24.28 9.93 3.67
N ASN A 444 -24.89 9.06 2.86
CA ASN A 444 -26.34 8.98 2.66
C ASN A 444 -27.06 7.99 3.60
N ARG A 445 -26.28 7.25 4.40
CA ARG A 445 -26.78 6.34 5.44
C ARG A 445 -25.79 6.33 6.62
N PRO A 446 -26.26 6.19 7.87
CA PRO A 446 -25.39 6.08 9.04
C PRO A 446 -24.40 4.93 8.93
N PHE A 447 -23.22 5.10 9.54
CA PHE A 447 -22.20 4.05 9.55
C PHE A 447 -22.63 2.81 10.34
N PHE A 448 -23.33 2.97 11.48
CA PHE A 448 -23.81 1.81 12.24
C PHE A 448 -24.70 0.88 11.38
N ASP A 449 -25.64 1.45 10.64
CA ASP A 449 -26.52 0.70 9.71
C ASP A 449 -25.75 0.09 8.53
N ARG A 450 -24.70 0.78 8.08
CA ARG A 450 -23.81 0.33 7.01
C ARG A 450 -22.97 -0.89 7.45
N GLY A 451 -22.78 -1.06 8.76
CA GLY A 451 -21.90 -2.08 9.36
C GLY A 451 -22.51 -3.46 9.36
N ASP A 452 -23.84 -3.57 9.39
CA ASP A 452 -24.56 -4.84 9.51
C ASP A 452 -24.04 -5.66 10.70
N PHE A 453 -23.86 -4.97 11.83
CA PHE A 453 -23.30 -5.54 13.06
C PHE A 453 -24.30 -6.48 13.73
N PRO A 454 -23.85 -7.49 14.49
CA PRO A 454 -24.75 -8.39 15.20
C PRO A 454 -25.57 -7.66 16.26
N ASP A 455 -26.82 -8.06 16.45
CA ASP A 455 -27.74 -7.46 17.44
C ASP A 455 -27.24 -7.59 18.89
N THR A 456 -26.34 -8.55 19.14
CA THR A 456 -25.80 -8.83 20.47
C THR A 456 -24.31 -9.09 20.43
N ILE A 457 -23.62 -8.74 21.52
CA ILE A 457 -22.19 -8.96 21.73
C ILE A 457 -21.94 -9.62 23.08
N PHE A 458 -20.82 -10.32 23.20
CA PHE A 458 -20.36 -10.88 24.47
C PHE A 458 -19.42 -9.89 25.15
N ASN A 459 -19.75 -9.42 26.36
CA ASN A 459 -18.94 -8.45 27.09
C ASN A 459 -17.90 -9.09 28.04
N GLY A 460 -17.69 -10.40 27.94
CA GLY A 460 -16.84 -11.19 28.84
C GLY A 460 -17.61 -12.00 29.88
N SER A 461 -18.80 -11.52 30.29
CA SER A 461 -19.61 -12.17 31.34
C SER A 461 -21.00 -12.59 30.85
N SER A 462 -21.58 -11.83 29.91
CA SER A 462 -22.90 -12.11 29.36
C SER A 462 -23.04 -11.62 27.93
N VAL A 463 -24.04 -12.16 27.23
CA VAL A 463 -24.50 -11.64 25.95
C VAL A 463 -25.37 -10.42 26.24
N VAL A 464 -25.00 -9.27 25.70
CA VAL A 464 -25.70 -7.99 25.85
C VAL A 464 -26.10 -7.43 24.48
N PRO A 465 -27.19 -6.66 24.37
CA PRO A 465 -27.54 -5.96 23.14
C PRO A 465 -26.40 -5.04 22.69
N LEU A 466 -26.10 -5.04 21.39
CA LEU A 466 -25.17 -4.08 20.82
C LEU A 466 -25.88 -2.72 20.69
N THR A 467 -25.43 -1.75 21.46
CA THR A 467 -25.95 -0.38 21.37
C THR A 467 -25.23 0.39 20.27
N ASN A 468 -25.97 1.16 19.46
CA ASN A 468 -25.38 2.07 18.50
C ASN A 468 -24.60 3.20 19.22
N PRO A 469 -23.26 3.24 19.12
CA PRO A 469 -22.45 4.27 19.78
C PRO A 469 -22.65 5.66 19.16
N TRP A 470 -23.15 5.74 17.93
CA TRP A 470 -23.33 6.96 17.16
C TRP A 470 -24.79 7.37 17.00
N ILE A 471 -25.67 6.94 17.92
CA ILE A 471 -27.12 7.21 17.84
C ILE A 471 -27.47 8.71 17.75
N ASN A 472 -26.64 9.57 18.33
CA ASN A 472 -26.79 11.02 18.30
C ASN A 472 -25.92 11.70 17.22
N GLY A 473 -25.31 10.92 16.34
CA GLY A 473 -24.42 11.40 15.28
C GLY A 473 -25.16 11.78 14.00
N THR A 474 -24.37 12.16 12.99
CA THR A 474 -24.82 12.37 11.61
C THR A 474 -24.54 11.12 10.78
N ASN A 475 -24.94 11.13 9.50
CA ASN A 475 -24.55 10.06 8.58
C ASN A 475 -23.03 9.99 8.33
N ALA A 476 -22.30 11.08 8.61
CA ALA A 476 -20.86 11.14 8.46
C ALA A 476 -20.11 10.57 9.68
N THR A 477 -20.75 10.46 10.84
CA THR A 477 -20.13 9.95 12.07
C THR A 477 -19.60 8.51 11.87
N PRO A 478 -18.33 8.20 12.21
CA PRO A 478 -17.40 9.00 13.03
C PRO A 478 -16.45 9.94 12.26
N PHE A 479 -16.61 10.09 10.95
CA PHE A 479 -15.78 10.94 10.08
C PHE A 479 -16.28 12.38 10.00
N ASP A 480 -16.62 12.95 11.16
CA ASP A 480 -17.14 14.30 11.36
C ASP A 480 -16.37 15.11 12.43
N GLN A 481 -15.18 14.62 12.81
CA GLN A 481 -14.23 15.27 13.74
C GLN A 481 -12.96 15.75 13.03
N GLU A 482 -12.02 16.41 13.72
CA GLU A 482 -10.72 16.74 13.15
C GLU A 482 -9.80 15.51 13.11
N PHE A 483 -9.07 15.34 12.01
CA PHE A 483 -8.10 14.25 11.82
C PHE A 483 -6.71 14.84 11.49
N TYR A 484 -5.65 14.24 12.03
CA TYR A 484 -4.25 14.56 11.73
C TYR A 484 -3.62 13.48 10.83
N LEU A 485 -2.55 13.83 10.13
CA LEU A 485 -1.91 12.95 9.14
C LEU A 485 -0.81 12.10 9.79
N ILE A 486 -0.68 10.85 9.31
CA ILE A 486 0.37 9.89 9.67
C ILE A 486 1.02 9.34 8.40
N LEU A 487 2.35 9.31 8.41
CA LEU A 487 3.20 8.76 7.35
C LEU A 487 4.09 7.67 7.95
N ASN A 488 4.09 6.45 7.40
CA ASN A 488 4.99 5.39 7.87
C ASN A 488 5.28 4.34 6.81
N VAL A 489 6.31 3.54 7.09
CA VAL A 489 6.57 2.28 6.39
C VAL A 489 6.69 1.19 7.44
N ALA A 490 5.64 0.41 7.65
CA ALA A 490 5.68 -0.78 8.48
C ALA A 490 6.36 -1.94 7.72
N VAL A 491 6.84 -2.96 8.43
CA VAL A 491 7.49 -4.14 7.84
C VAL A 491 7.08 -5.42 8.57
N GLY A 492 6.50 -6.36 7.82
CA GLY A 492 5.93 -7.57 8.38
C GLY A 492 4.75 -7.26 9.31
N SER A 493 3.91 -8.26 9.59
CA SER A 493 2.75 -8.10 10.48
C SER A 493 2.10 -9.45 10.75
N THR A 494 1.41 -9.58 11.89
CA THR A 494 0.51 -10.71 12.18
C THR A 494 -0.98 -10.39 11.96
N SER A 495 -1.31 -9.24 11.38
CA SER A 495 -2.70 -8.79 11.18
C SER A 495 -3.44 -9.54 10.08
N GLY A 496 -2.73 -10.30 9.25
CA GLY A 496 -3.25 -10.86 8.00
C GLY A 496 -3.12 -9.92 6.81
N TRP A 497 -2.54 -8.73 6.98
CA TRP A 497 -2.23 -7.83 5.86
C TRP A 497 -1.38 -8.53 4.80
N PHE A 498 -0.42 -9.36 5.18
CA PHE A 498 0.24 -10.28 4.24
C PHE A 498 -0.43 -11.66 4.32
N PRO A 499 -1.24 -12.05 3.32
CA PRO A 499 -2.03 -13.27 3.43
C PRO A 499 -1.18 -14.54 3.44
N GLU A 500 -1.66 -15.54 4.16
CA GLU A 500 -0.99 -16.84 4.23
C GLU A 500 -0.90 -17.53 2.87
N GLY A 501 0.24 -18.21 2.63
CA GLY A 501 0.49 -18.97 1.40
C GLY A 501 0.72 -18.12 0.15
N GLN A 502 1.07 -16.84 0.30
CA GLN A 502 1.37 -15.92 -0.81
C GLN A 502 2.83 -15.48 -0.76
N GLY A 503 3.48 -15.37 -1.94
CA GLY A 503 4.83 -14.81 -2.09
C GLY A 503 5.92 -15.43 -1.22
N ASP A 504 5.85 -16.73 -0.94
CA ASP A 504 6.78 -17.44 -0.05
C ASP A 504 6.92 -16.79 1.34
N LYS A 505 5.83 -16.21 1.88
CA LYS A 505 5.77 -15.60 3.21
C LYS A 505 6.44 -16.50 4.27
N PRO A 506 7.50 -16.03 4.96
CA PRO A 506 8.31 -16.88 5.83
C PRO A 506 7.76 -17.09 7.26
N TRP A 507 6.65 -16.44 7.61
CA TRP A 507 6.01 -16.59 8.91
C TRP A 507 4.52 -16.94 8.75
N LEU A 508 3.95 -17.56 9.78
CA LEU A 508 2.50 -17.68 9.93
C LEU A 508 2.05 -16.69 11.01
N ASP A 509 0.92 -16.01 10.80
CA ASP A 509 0.40 -14.98 11.71
C ASP A 509 0.13 -15.51 13.12
N ARG A 510 -0.20 -16.81 13.23
CA ARG A 510 -0.48 -17.50 14.49
C ARG A 510 0.65 -18.42 14.94
N ALA A 511 1.84 -18.32 14.35
CA ALA A 511 3.01 -19.04 14.85
C ALA A 511 3.37 -18.58 16.27
N GLN A 512 4.17 -19.37 16.98
CA GLN A 512 4.59 -19.03 18.34
C GLN A 512 5.46 -17.76 18.39
N ASN A 513 6.34 -17.58 17.40
CA ASN A 513 7.25 -16.43 17.33
C ASN A 513 7.39 -15.92 15.87
N PRO A 514 6.35 -15.33 15.27
CA PRO A 514 6.39 -14.88 13.87
C PRO A 514 7.54 -13.91 13.53
N PRO A 515 7.87 -12.92 14.38
CA PRO A 515 9.03 -12.05 14.14
C PRO A 515 10.34 -12.84 14.05
N ARG A 516 10.51 -13.92 14.82
CA ARG A 516 11.73 -14.76 14.76
C ARG A 516 11.82 -15.54 13.46
N ASP A 517 10.70 -16.07 12.97
CA ASP A 517 10.66 -16.81 11.71
C ASP A 517 10.97 -15.87 10.54
N PHE A 518 10.42 -14.65 10.59
CA PHE A 518 10.77 -13.56 9.68
C PHE A 518 12.27 -13.22 9.73
N THR A 519 12.86 -13.03 10.93
CA THR A 519 14.29 -12.74 11.09
C THR A 519 15.17 -13.87 10.53
N LYS A 520 14.82 -15.13 10.78
CA LYS A 520 15.58 -16.28 10.27
C LYS A 520 15.57 -16.39 8.75
N ALA A 521 14.51 -15.90 8.12
CA ALA A 521 14.37 -15.88 6.67
C ALA A 521 14.96 -14.63 6.01
N ILE A 522 15.77 -13.82 6.70
CA ILE A 522 16.34 -12.59 6.15
C ILE A 522 17.06 -12.79 4.82
N ALA A 523 17.78 -13.91 4.65
CA ALA A 523 18.46 -14.25 3.41
C ALA A 523 17.50 -14.51 2.23
N GLN A 524 16.23 -14.82 2.51
CA GLN A 524 15.19 -15.03 1.51
C GLN A 524 14.60 -13.70 1.02
N TRP A 525 14.23 -12.80 1.94
CA TRP A 525 13.45 -11.61 1.60
C TRP A 525 14.27 -10.33 1.48
N TYR A 526 15.35 -10.16 2.26
CA TYR A 526 16.15 -8.92 2.22
C TYR A 526 16.79 -8.64 0.86
N PRO A 527 17.22 -9.64 0.05
CA PRO A 527 17.72 -9.38 -1.30
C PRO A 527 16.70 -8.72 -2.25
N THR A 528 15.41 -8.72 -1.89
CA THR A 528 14.38 -8.01 -2.66
C THR A 528 14.34 -6.50 -2.36
N TRP A 529 14.97 -6.08 -1.26
CA TRP A 529 15.06 -4.67 -0.90
C TRP A 529 16.18 -4.02 -1.72
N PRO A 530 15.91 -2.95 -2.46
CA PRO A 530 16.92 -2.27 -3.24
C PRO A 530 18.10 -1.79 -2.38
N SER A 531 19.31 -1.88 -2.94
CA SER A 531 20.50 -1.29 -2.32
C SER A 531 20.52 0.23 -2.45
N ASP A 532 19.90 0.75 -3.51
CA ASP A 532 19.64 2.18 -3.64
C ASP A 532 18.57 2.62 -2.64
N VAL A 533 18.94 3.58 -1.79
CA VAL A 533 18.05 4.16 -0.78
C VAL A 533 16.84 4.80 -1.44
N GLU A 534 16.98 5.40 -2.62
CA GLU A 534 15.85 6.06 -3.28
C GLU A 534 14.76 5.07 -3.71
N ASP A 535 15.11 3.84 -4.04
CA ASP A 535 14.14 2.81 -4.43
C ASP A 535 13.61 2.01 -3.25
N ARG A 536 14.36 1.97 -2.14
CA ARG A 536 13.95 1.33 -0.89
C ARG A 536 13.08 2.23 -0.02
N ALA A 537 13.22 3.55 -0.15
CA ALA A 537 12.52 4.54 0.66
C ALA A 537 11.11 4.82 0.15
N MET A 538 10.22 5.16 1.08
CA MET A 538 9.05 5.96 0.76
C MET A 538 9.48 7.43 0.73
N ILE A 539 9.26 8.11 -0.40
CA ILE A 539 9.75 9.48 -0.61
C ILE A 539 8.57 10.42 -0.81
N PHE A 540 8.57 11.56 -0.13
CA PHE A 540 7.55 12.59 -0.23
C PHE A 540 8.14 13.85 -0.86
N ASP A 541 7.47 14.36 -1.89
CA ASP A 541 7.77 15.62 -2.56
C ASP A 541 7.10 16.79 -1.85
N TYR A 542 5.81 16.64 -1.50
CA TYR A 542 5.09 17.62 -0.70
C TYR A 542 3.87 17.01 0.00
N VAL A 543 3.39 17.70 1.05
CA VAL A 543 2.11 17.46 1.72
C VAL A 543 1.34 18.77 1.81
N LYS A 544 0.08 18.77 1.36
CA LYS A 544 -0.80 19.92 1.47
C LYS A 544 -2.15 19.54 2.07
N MET A 545 -2.64 20.35 2.99
CA MET A 545 -3.94 20.18 3.64
C MET A 545 -4.71 21.50 3.53
N TRP A 546 -5.96 21.40 3.11
CA TRP A 546 -6.92 22.50 3.11
C TRP A 546 -8.17 22.09 3.86
N LYS A 547 -8.77 23.03 4.59
CA LYS A 547 -10.07 22.85 5.23
C LYS A 547 -11.13 23.72 4.57
N HIS A 548 -12.39 23.36 4.76
CA HIS A 548 -13.50 24.23 4.39
C HIS A 548 -13.43 25.56 5.16
N CYS A 549 -13.62 26.64 4.41
CA CYS A 549 -13.91 27.99 4.86
C CYS A 549 -15.00 28.57 3.94
#